data_AF-X1JE08-F1
#
_entry.id   AF-X1JE08-F1
#
_cell.length_a   1.000
_cell.length_b   1.000
_cell.length_c   1.000
_cell.angle_alpha   90.00
_cell.angle_beta   90.00
_cell.angle_gamma   90.00
#
_symmetry.space_group_name_H-M   'P 1'
#
loop_
_entity.id
_entity.type
_entity.pdbx_description
1 polymer ?
#
loop_
_entity_poly.entity_id
_entity_poly.type
_entity_poly.pdbx_seq_one_letter_code
_entity_poly.pdbx_strand_id
1 'polypeptide(L)'
;MLKKIREDIREIEEVASSVKNGDFSKAEKKTLLEDLKRIMRKLKGKERNEVAVFNEDVFYGQVPTALLRDPTIQLQAKGLYAIMHSYSQPKSLIAYPMTFVSLDTLAKDAPLHKSNIGDWIKVLAKAGWIRVIPRKNRKSNWY
;
A
#
# COMPACT_ATOMS: atom_id res chain seq x y z
N MET A 1 -2.37 1.11 12.81
CA MET A 1 -1.03 1.16 13.42
C MET A 1 -0.67 2.61 13.74
N LEU A 2 -0.60 3.50 12.75
CA LEU A 2 -0.45 4.95 12.93
C LEU A 2 -1.36 5.61 13.97
N LYS A 3 -2.67 5.28 14.00
CA LYS A 3 -3.60 5.82 15.02
C LYS A 3 -3.13 5.54 16.44
N LYS A 4 -2.65 4.31 16.70
CA LYS A 4 -2.12 3.89 18.00
C LYS A 4 -0.83 4.63 18.35
N ILE A 5 0.08 4.83 17.39
CA ILE A 5 1.31 5.60 17.60
C ILE A 5 1.01 7.05 18.00
N ARG A 6 -0.02 7.66 17.39
CA ARG A 6 -0.46 9.03 17.74
C ARG A 6 -1.09 9.12 19.13
N GLU A 7 -1.86 8.10 19.51
CA GLU A 7 -2.41 7.96 20.87
C GLU A 7 -1.27 7.83 21.90
N ASP A 8 -0.29 6.95 21.65
CA ASP A 8 0.89 6.77 22.52
C ASP A 8 1.72 8.08 22.66
N ILE A 9 1.88 8.86 21.57
CA ILE A 9 2.58 10.15 21.62
C ILE A 9 1.83 11.15 22.50
N ARG A 10 0.50 11.22 22.37
CA ARG A 10 -0.34 12.12 23.16
C ARG A 10 -0.30 11.77 24.64
N GLU A 11 -0.38 10.49 24.97
CA GLU A 11 -0.29 10.00 26.35
C GLU A 11 1.06 10.39 26.98
N ILE A 12 2.17 10.27 26.24
CA ILE A 12 3.49 10.71 26.72
C ILE A 12 3.54 12.23 26.95
N GLU A 13 2.90 13.03 26.10
CA GLU A 13 2.83 14.49 26.27
C GLU A 13 2.01 14.89 27.51
N GLU A 14 0.93 14.15 27.80
CA GLU A 14 0.12 14.31 29.01
C GLU A 14 0.91 13.90 30.27
N VAL A 15 1.59 12.75 30.26
CA VAL A 15 2.45 12.29 31.36
C VAL A 15 3.61 13.26 31.60
N ALA A 16 4.25 13.77 30.55
CA ALA A 16 5.34 14.74 30.68
C ALA A 16 4.88 16.06 31.32
N SER A 17 3.63 16.46 31.08
CA SER A 17 3.01 17.63 31.70
C SER A 17 2.72 17.39 33.18
N SER A 18 2.21 16.21 33.53
CA SER A 18 2.02 15.79 34.93
C SER A 18 3.34 15.69 35.70
N VAL A 19 4.42 15.18 35.10
CA VAL A 19 5.76 15.11 35.73
C VAL A 19 6.34 16.52 35.99
N LYS A 20 6.10 17.48 35.10
CA LYS A 20 6.54 18.87 35.31
C LYS A 20 5.87 19.50 36.53
N ASN A 21 4.56 19.28 36.67
CA ASN A 21 3.73 19.92 37.68
C ASN A 21 3.62 19.13 38.99
N GLY A 22 4.02 17.84 39.00
CA GLY A 22 3.91 16.97 40.17
C GLY A 22 4.98 17.19 41.23
N ASP A 23 4.77 16.59 42.40
CA ASP A 23 5.70 16.60 43.53
C ASP A 23 6.82 15.56 43.35
N PHE A 24 7.73 15.86 42.43
CA PHE A 24 8.97 15.10 42.23
C PHE A 24 10.17 15.97 42.59
N SER A 25 11.26 15.35 43.06
CA SER A 25 12.51 16.09 43.24
C SER A 25 13.04 16.59 41.89
N LYS A 26 13.85 17.66 41.94
CA LYS A 26 14.42 18.26 40.72
C LYS A 26 15.23 17.27 39.88
N ALA A 27 15.91 16.33 40.54
CA ALA A 27 16.68 15.28 39.89
C ALA A 27 15.79 14.24 39.21
N GLU A 28 14.74 13.77 39.90
CA GLU A 28 13.77 12.81 39.35
C GLU A 28 13.00 13.40 38.17
N LYS A 29 12.56 14.67 38.27
CA LYS A 29 11.92 15.39 37.15
C LYS A 29 12.82 15.40 35.92
N LYS A 30 14.11 15.67 36.10
CA LYS A 30 15.06 15.73 34.99
C LYS A 30 15.18 14.37 34.30
N THR A 31 15.39 13.31 35.07
CA THR A 31 15.54 11.94 34.55
C THR A 31 14.27 11.49 33.81
N LEU A 32 13.10 11.62 34.43
CA LEU A 32 11.82 11.23 33.83
C LEU A 32 11.54 11.99 32.54
N LEU A 33 11.80 13.30 32.50
CA LEU A 33 11.59 14.10 31.28
C LEU A 33 12.58 13.75 30.17
N GLU A 34 13.81 13.36 30.48
CA GLU A 34 14.78 12.89 29.48
C GLU A 34 14.36 11.53 28.88
N ASP A 35 13.88 10.61 29.70
CA ASP A 35 13.38 9.32 29.24
C ASP A 35 12.12 9.45 28.38
N LEU A 36 11.15 10.27 28.81
CA LEU A 36 9.95 10.55 28.01
C LEU A 36 10.30 11.19 26.67
N LYS A 37 11.24 12.14 26.64
CA LYS A 37 11.75 12.73 25.38
C LYS A 37 12.39 11.68 24.48
N ARG A 38 13.12 10.72 25.05
CA ARG A 38 13.77 9.62 24.29
C ARG A 38 12.73 8.70 23.66
N ILE A 39 11.69 8.33 24.41
CA ILE A 39 10.58 7.49 23.92
C ILE A 39 9.81 8.23 22.83
N MET A 40 9.46 9.50 23.07
CA MET A 40 8.81 10.36 22.07
C MET A 40 9.60 10.45 20.77
N ARG A 41 10.92 10.64 20.81
CA ARG A 41 11.75 10.67 19.58
C ARG A 41 11.66 9.37 18.81
N LYS A 42 11.69 8.21 19.49
CA LYS A 42 11.54 6.90 18.83
C LYS A 42 10.17 6.75 18.18
N LEU A 43 9.09 7.15 18.85
CA LEU A 43 7.72 7.08 18.32
C LEU A 43 7.51 8.04 17.15
N LYS A 44 7.97 9.30 17.25
CA LYS A 44 7.92 10.26 16.12
C LYS A 44 8.76 9.78 14.92
N GLY A 45 9.86 9.06 15.16
CA GLY A 45 10.62 8.38 14.11
C GLY A 45 9.82 7.27 13.43
N LYS A 46 9.11 6.44 14.19
CA LYS A 46 8.19 5.42 13.64
C LYS A 46 7.02 6.04 12.88
N GLU A 47 6.42 7.11 13.41
CA GLU A 47 5.33 7.85 12.76
C GLU A 47 5.76 8.41 11.40
N ARG A 48 6.97 9.00 11.31
CA ARG A 48 7.53 9.52 10.04
C ARG A 48 7.73 8.44 8.99
N ASN A 49 7.97 7.19 9.41
CA ASN A 49 8.16 6.05 8.50
C ASN A 49 6.84 5.36 8.14
N GLU A 50 5.75 5.65 8.85
CA GLU A 50 4.41 5.18 8.52
C GLU A 50 3.65 6.25 7.73
N VAL A 51 3.64 6.11 6.40
CA VAL A 51 2.80 6.95 5.54
C VAL A 51 1.40 6.34 5.49
N ALA A 52 0.43 6.97 6.17
CA ALA A 52 -0.97 6.72 5.88
C ALA A 52 -1.38 7.58 4.68
N VAL A 53 -1.59 6.93 3.55
CA VAL A 53 -2.18 7.58 2.37
C VAL A 53 -3.69 7.61 2.57
N PHE A 54 -4.24 8.80 2.79
CA PHE A 54 -5.67 9.04 2.79
C PHE A 54 -6.04 9.63 1.42
N ASN A 55 -6.71 8.85 0.57
CA ASN A 55 -7.38 9.38 -0.61
C ASN A 55 -8.85 9.56 -0.26
N GLU A 56 -9.37 10.77 -0.48
CA GLU A 56 -10.80 11.07 -0.36
C GLU A 56 -11.61 10.37 -1.46
N ASP A 57 -10.95 10.01 -2.57
CA ASP A 57 -11.48 9.20 -3.64
C ASP A 57 -11.18 7.69 -3.43
N VAL A 58 -12.21 6.86 -3.43
CA VAL A 58 -12.12 5.38 -3.21
C VAL A 58 -11.42 4.65 -4.38
N PHE A 59 -10.87 5.37 -5.35
CA PHE A 59 -10.30 4.81 -6.57
C PHE A 59 -8.80 4.48 -6.38
N TYR A 60 -8.52 3.36 -5.72
CA TYR A 60 -7.19 2.76 -5.70
C TYR A 60 -7.19 1.38 -6.38
N GLY A 61 -6.14 1.12 -7.15
CA GLY A 61 -5.87 -0.23 -7.67
C GLY A 61 -5.53 -1.16 -6.51
N GLN A 62 -6.13 -2.36 -6.51
CA GLN A 62 -5.92 -3.35 -5.45
C GLN A 62 -4.99 -4.46 -5.92
N VAL A 63 -4.09 -4.86 -5.03
CA VAL A 63 -3.19 -6.01 -5.24
C VAL A 63 -3.34 -6.94 -4.03
N PRO A 64 -3.58 -8.26 -4.24
CA PRO A 64 -3.60 -9.22 -3.15
C PRO A 64 -2.28 -9.19 -2.36
N THR A 65 -2.35 -9.25 -1.02
CA THR A 65 -1.16 -9.24 -0.16
C THR A 65 -0.16 -10.35 -0.51
N ALA A 66 -0.66 -11.51 -0.95
CA ALA A 66 0.17 -12.62 -1.39
C ALA A 66 1.01 -12.26 -2.64
N LEU A 67 0.38 -11.64 -3.65
CA LEU A 67 1.10 -11.11 -4.83
C LEU A 67 2.07 -9.99 -4.44
N LEU A 68 1.65 -9.10 -3.53
CA LEU A 68 2.50 -8.02 -3.08
C LEU A 68 3.79 -8.52 -2.43
N ARG A 69 3.72 -9.62 -1.67
CA ARG A 69 4.85 -10.23 -0.96
C ARG A 69 5.67 -11.22 -1.78
N ASP A 70 5.20 -11.63 -2.96
CA ASP A 70 5.92 -12.57 -3.82
C ASP A 70 7.22 -11.94 -4.35
N PRO A 71 8.41 -12.44 -3.97
CA PRO A 71 9.69 -11.87 -4.40
C PRO A 71 10.03 -12.22 -5.85
N THR A 72 9.36 -13.21 -6.44
CA THR A 72 9.62 -13.66 -7.82
C THR A 72 8.95 -12.74 -8.85
N ILE A 73 8.01 -11.90 -8.40
CA ILE A 73 7.28 -10.97 -9.25
C ILE A 73 7.83 -9.56 -9.07
N GLN A 74 8.18 -8.93 -10.18
CA GLN A 74 8.68 -7.56 -10.21
C GLN A 74 7.60 -6.56 -9.77
N LEU A 75 8.01 -5.45 -9.14
CA LEU A 75 7.09 -4.41 -8.67
C LEU A 75 6.21 -3.86 -9.79
N GLN A 76 6.76 -3.72 -10.99
CA GLN A 76 6.05 -3.24 -12.17
C GLN A 76 4.92 -4.17 -12.59
N ALA A 77 5.13 -5.49 -12.52
CA ALA A 77 4.09 -6.48 -12.79
C ALA A 77 2.98 -6.43 -11.72
N LYS A 78 3.32 -6.18 -10.44
CA LYS A 78 2.35 -5.97 -9.37
C LYS A 78 1.52 -4.69 -9.61
N GLY A 79 2.18 -3.61 -10.03
CA GLY A 79 1.52 -2.37 -10.44
C GLY A 79 0.58 -2.57 -11.62
N LEU A 80 1.02 -3.34 -12.64
CA LEU A 80 0.19 -3.68 -13.79
C LEU A 80 -1.06 -4.46 -13.37
N TYR A 81 -0.93 -5.42 -12.44
CA TYR A 81 -2.09 -6.13 -11.87
C TYR A 81 -3.09 -5.14 -11.26
N ALA A 82 -2.61 -4.16 -10.48
CA ALA A 82 -3.46 -3.15 -9.86
C ALA A 82 -4.23 -2.31 -10.91
N ILE A 83 -3.55 -1.90 -11.99
CA ILE A 83 -4.16 -1.16 -13.10
C ILE A 83 -5.23 -2.02 -13.79
N MET A 84 -4.92 -3.27 -14.09
CA MET A 84 -5.87 -4.21 -14.70
C MET A 84 -7.09 -4.45 -13.78
N HIS A 85 -6.88 -4.52 -12.47
CA HIS A 85 -7.96 -4.64 -11.50
C HIS A 85 -8.91 -3.45 -11.56
N SER A 86 -8.40 -2.22 -11.70
CA SER A 86 -9.23 -1.01 -11.82
C SER A 86 -10.13 -0.98 -13.06
N TYR A 87 -9.82 -1.78 -14.09
CA TYR A 87 -10.67 -1.96 -15.27
C TYR A 87 -11.79 -2.99 -15.08
N SER A 88 -11.78 -3.73 -13.98
CA SER A 88 -12.80 -4.74 -13.68
C SER A 88 -14.11 -4.06 -13.26
N GLN A 89 -15.23 -4.51 -13.82
CA GLN A 89 -16.53 -4.03 -13.35
C GLN A 89 -16.88 -4.69 -12.00
N PRO A 90 -17.34 -3.93 -10.98
CA PRO A 90 -17.66 -4.47 -9.67
C PRO A 90 -18.66 -5.64 -9.70
N LYS A 91 -19.66 -5.56 -10.60
CA LYS A 91 -20.64 -6.64 -10.82
C LYS A 91 -20.01 -7.90 -11.41
N SER A 92 -18.98 -7.75 -12.25
CA SER A 92 -18.26 -8.87 -12.84
C SER A 92 -17.38 -9.54 -11.78
N LEU A 93 -16.64 -8.80 -10.95
CA LEU A 93 -15.77 -9.37 -9.91
C LEU A 93 -16.47 -10.36 -8.97
N ILE A 94 -17.74 -10.14 -8.65
CA ILE A 94 -18.53 -10.99 -7.75
C ILE A 94 -18.92 -12.33 -8.43
N ALA A 95 -19.24 -12.31 -9.72
CA ALA A 95 -19.71 -13.48 -10.45
C ALA A 95 -18.56 -14.25 -11.15
N TYR A 96 -17.66 -13.50 -11.78
CA TYR A 96 -16.49 -13.98 -12.52
C TYR A 96 -15.41 -12.88 -12.52
N PRO A 97 -14.29 -13.03 -11.78
CA PRO A 97 -13.23 -12.03 -11.74
C PRO A 97 -12.50 -11.99 -13.08
N MET A 98 -13.10 -11.28 -14.04
CA MET A 98 -12.64 -11.13 -15.41
C MET A 98 -12.58 -9.66 -15.75
N THR A 99 -11.48 -9.27 -16.40
CA THR A 99 -11.32 -7.92 -16.95
C THR A 99 -10.98 -7.97 -18.43
N PHE A 100 -11.30 -6.88 -19.13
CA PHE A 100 -10.95 -6.69 -20.53
C PHE A 100 -10.31 -5.32 -20.69
N VAL A 101 -9.02 -5.32 -20.99
CA VAL A 101 -8.26 -4.11 -21.27
C VAL A 101 -7.24 -4.41 -22.36
N SER A 102 -7.10 -3.50 -23.33
CA SER A 102 -6.16 -3.69 -24.43
C SER A 102 -4.73 -3.39 -23.98
N LEU A 103 -3.73 -4.00 -24.64
CA LEU A 103 -2.32 -3.63 -24.43
C LEU A 103 -2.07 -2.15 -24.73
N ASP A 104 -2.82 -1.59 -25.68
CA ASP A 104 -2.71 -0.19 -26.09
C ASP A 104 -3.23 0.75 -25.01
N THR A 105 -4.34 0.39 -24.38
CA THR A 105 -4.90 1.08 -23.21
C THR A 105 -3.91 1.03 -22.05
N LEU A 106 -3.43 -0.18 -21.70
CA LEU A 106 -2.44 -0.35 -20.63
C LEU A 106 -1.15 0.45 -20.91
N ALA A 107 -0.68 0.48 -22.16
CA ALA A 107 0.50 1.24 -22.55
C ALA A 107 0.32 2.75 -22.40
N LYS A 108 -0.88 3.24 -22.72
CA LYS A 108 -1.25 4.65 -22.58
C LYS A 108 -1.35 5.06 -21.11
N ASP A 109 -1.96 4.23 -20.27
CA ASP A 109 -2.27 4.58 -18.88
C ASP A 109 -1.10 4.33 -17.92
N ALA A 110 -0.23 3.38 -18.24
CA ALA A 110 0.98 3.07 -17.45
C ALA A 110 2.23 3.82 -17.92
N PRO A 111 2.11 4.82 -18.82
CA PRO A 111 3.11 5.26 -19.80
C PRO A 111 4.28 4.29 -20.09
N LEU A 112 3.97 3.06 -20.54
CA LEU A 112 4.98 2.00 -20.74
C LEU A 112 4.90 1.41 -22.15
N HIS A 113 6.05 0.95 -22.65
CA HIS A 113 6.10 0.23 -23.92
C HIS A 113 5.31 -1.08 -23.86
N LYS A 114 4.57 -1.38 -24.95
CA LYS A 114 3.74 -2.59 -25.08
C LYS A 114 4.53 -3.89 -24.86
N SER A 115 5.81 -3.92 -25.23
CA SER A 115 6.70 -5.06 -25.00
C SER A 115 6.82 -5.38 -23.52
N ASN A 116 7.12 -4.37 -22.69
CA ASN A 116 7.28 -4.53 -21.24
C ASN A 116 5.97 -5.03 -20.60
N ILE A 117 4.83 -4.47 -21.02
CA ILE A 117 3.51 -4.90 -20.55
C ILE A 117 3.25 -6.36 -20.94
N GLY A 118 3.54 -6.74 -22.18
CA GLY A 118 3.40 -8.11 -22.66
C GLY A 118 4.24 -9.10 -21.84
N ASP A 119 5.47 -8.73 -21.50
CA ASP A 119 6.36 -9.58 -20.70
C ASP A 119 5.89 -9.70 -19.25
N TRP A 120 5.41 -8.62 -18.63
CA TRP A 120 4.83 -8.69 -17.28
C TRP A 120 3.53 -9.50 -17.24
N ILE A 121 2.69 -9.42 -18.26
CA ILE A 121 1.50 -10.29 -18.39
C ILE A 121 1.92 -11.76 -18.44
N LYS A 122 2.97 -12.10 -19.22
CA LYS A 122 3.49 -13.48 -19.26
C LYS A 122 4.01 -13.92 -17.89
N VAL A 123 4.71 -13.05 -17.16
CA VAL A 123 5.21 -13.33 -15.81
C VAL A 123 4.07 -13.63 -14.85
N LEU A 124 3.05 -12.76 -14.80
CA LEU A 124 1.87 -12.95 -13.96
C LEU A 124 1.10 -14.23 -14.33
N ALA A 125 0.95 -14.52 -15.62
CA ALA A 125 0.25 -15.71 -16.10
C ALA A 125 1.02 -16.99 -15.76
N LYS A 126 2.34 -17.01 -15.96
CA LYS A 126 3.20 -18.14 -15.62
C LYS A 126 3.20 -18.45 -14.11
N ALA A 127 3.09 -17.41 -13.29
CA ALA A 127 2.98 -17.53 -11.83
C ALA A 127 1.55 -17.84 -11.34
N GLY A 128 0.57 -17.94 -12.24
CA GLY A 128 -0.81 -18.28 -11.90
C GLY A 128 -1.65 -17.14 -11.32
N TRP A 129 -1.15 -15.90 -11.35
CA TRP A 129 -1.86 -14.73 -10.83
C TRP A 129 -3.00 -14.26 -11.76
N ILE A 130 -2.87 -14.52 -13.06
CA ILE A 130 -3.89 -14.20 -14.07
C ILE A 130 -4.02 -15.36 -15.07
N ARG A 131 -5.15 -15.41 -15.78
CA ARG A 131 -5.33 -16.33 -16.90
C ARG A 131 -5.59 -15.56 -18.18
N VAL A 132 -4.66 -15.63 -19.13
CA VAL A 132 -4.84 -15.01 -20.43
C VAL A 132 -5.71 -15.90 -21.32
N ILE A 133 -6.90 -15.43 -21.68
CA ILE A 133 -7.79 -16.12 -22.61
C ILE A 133 -7.84 -15.34 -23.92
N PRO A 134 -7.25 -15.87 -25.01
CA PRO A 134 -7.25 -15.19 -26.29
C PRO A 134 -8.67 -15.13 -26.87
N ARG A 135 -9.06 -13.96 -27.38
CA ARG A 135 -10.34 -13.78 -28.08
C ARG A 135 -10.15 -13.93 -29.58
N LYS A 136 -11.15 -14.50 -30.25
CA LYS A 136 -11.21 -14.54 -31.72
C LYS A 136 -11.33 -13.12 -32.30
N ASN A 137 -10.92 -12.96 -33.56
CA ASN A 137 -11.09 -11.73 -34.38
C ASN A 137 -10.32 -10.49 -33.90
N ARG A 138 -9.03 -10.62 -33.54
CA ARG A 138 -8.14 -9.48 -33.17
C ARG A 138 -8.64 -8.60 -32.01
N LYS A 139 -9.56 -9.13 -31.18
CA LYS A 139 -10.03 -8.45 -29.97
C LYS A 139 -9.00 -8.65 -28.84
N SER A 140 -8.92 -7.70 -27.89
CA SER A 140 -8.03 -7.84 -26.73
C SER A 140 -8.33 -9.09 -25.92
N ASN A 141 -7.33 -9.65 -25.23
CA ASN A 141 -7.52 -10.85 -24.43
C ASN A 141 -8.44 -10.61 -23.22
N TRP A 142 -9.06 -11.68 -22.72
CA TRP A 142 -9.56 -11.67 -21.35
C TRP A 142 -8.43 -12.01 -20.39
N TYR A 143 -8.47 -11.38 -19.23
CA TYR A 143 -7.55 -11.60 -18.13
C TYR A 143 -8.31 -11.95 -16.86
#